data_AF-A0A974DDH0-F1
#
_entry.id   AF-A0A974DDH0-F1
#
_cell.length_a   1.000
_cell.length_b   1.000
_cell.length_c   1.000
_cell.angle_alpha   90.00
_cell.angle_beta   90.00
_cell.angle_gamma   90.00
#
_symmetry.space_group_name_H-M   'P 1'
#
loop_
_entity.id
_entity.type
_entity.pdbx_description
1 polymer ?
#
loop_
_entity_poly.entity_id
_entity_poly.type
_entity_poly.pdbx_seq_one_letter_code
_entity_poly.pdbx_strand_id
1 'polypeptide(L)'
;MTVHRETSGFGLNLIQNGNYVQILSIDENSAIANSGILQAGDILAAINDINIIHLTLEEVKGYFSVPTGTAVRIKAYRDVVELPSVNFGKLAEFQKKKKITGLQTFTYMQTMPE
;
A
#
# COMPACT_ATOMS: atom_id res chain seq x y z
N MET A 1 1.94 12.75 8.14
CA MET A 1 0.81 13.49 7.54
C MET A 1 -0.51 13.01 8.11
N THR A 2 -1.59 13.77 7.95
CA THR A 2 -2.96 13.33 8.27
C THR A 2 -3.74 13.27 6.96
N VAL A 3 -4.46 12.18 6.72
CA VAL A 3 -5.26 11.95 5.51
C VAL A 3 -6.65 11.45 5.88
N HIS A 4 -7.68 11.91 5.18
CA HIS A 4 -9.05 11.44 5.36
C HIS A 4 -9.36 10.26 4.44
N ARG A 5 -10.11 9.28 4.94
CA ARG A 5 -10.57 8.15 4.12
C ARG A 5 -11.66 8.63 3.16
N GLU A 6 -11.42 8.50 1.86
CA GLU A 6 -12.42 8.72 0.82
C GLU A 6 -13.30 7.48 0.64
N THR A 7 -14.34 7.55 -0.19
CA THR A 7 -15.16 6.38 -0.54
C THR A 7 -14.34 5.28 -1.21
N SER A 8 -13.34 5.66 -2.00
CA SER A 8 -12.32 4.78 -2.63
C SER A 8 -11.24 4.30 -1.66
N GLY A 9 -11.21 4.81 -0.42
CA GLY A 9 -10.17 4.50 0.57
C GLY A 9 -9.12 5.60 0.66
N PHE A 10 -7.85 5.22 0.78
CA PHE A 10 -6.72 6.16 0.92
C PHE A 10 -5.86 6.27 -0.35
N GLY A 11 -6.14 5.48 -1.38
CA GLY A 11 -5.33 5.46 -2.61
C GLY A 11 -3.92 4.94 -2.43
N LEU A 12 -3.68 4.07 -1.43
CA LEU A 12 -2.37 3.46 -1.19
C LEU A 12 -2.35 2.01 -1.67
N ASN A 13 -1.37 1.69 -2.52
CA ASN A 13 -1.02 0.32 -2.83
C ASN A 13 0.21 -0.05 -2.00
N LEU A 14 0.07 -1.08 -1.15
CA LEU A 14 1.08 -1.46 -0.16
C LEU A 14 1.59 -2.88 -0.43
N ILE A 15 2.88 -3.11 -0.17
CA ILE A 15 3.51 -4.43 -0.23
C ILE A 15 4.21 -4.75 1.09
N GLN A 16 4.39 -6.05 1.34
CA GLN A 16 5.32 -6.52 2.36
C GLN A 16 6.73 -6.61 1.76
N ASN A 17 7.70 -5.90 2.33
CA ASN A 17 9.11 -6.00 1.99
C ASN A 17 9.92 -6.34 3.25
N GLY A 18 10.16 -7.64 3.46
CA GLY A 18 10.76 -8.14 4.69
C GLY A 18 9.90 -7.79 5.91
N ASN A 19 10.46 -7.05 6.87
CA ASN A 19 9.78 -6.62 8.09
C ASN A 19 9.02 -5.29 7.95
N TYR A 20 8.93 -4.77 6.73
CA TYR A 20 8.40 -3.44 6.48
C TYR A 20 7.19 -3.52 5.55
N VAL A 21 6.21 -2.66 5.81
CA VAL A 21 5.15 -2.36 4.85
C VAL A 21 5.57 -1.11 4.07
N GLN A 22 5.66 -1.25 2.76
CA GLN A 22 6.18 -0.21 1.87
C GLN A 22 5.11 0.20 0.85
N ILE A 23 5.08 1.48 0.52
CA ILE A 23 4.20 2.03 -0.52
C ILE A 23 4.75 1.59 -1.89
N LEU A 24 3.99 0.77 -2.61
CA LEU A 24 4.32 0.37 -3.97
C LEU A 24 3.94 1.47 -4.96
N SER A 25 2.74 2.01 -4.82
CA SER A 25 2.23 3.10 -5.65
C SER A 25 1.11 3.85 -4.94
N ILE A 26 0.79 5.03 -5.45
CA ILE A 26 -0.26 5.90 -4.95
C ILE A 26 -1.21 6.16 -6.13
N ASP A 27 -2.50 6.05 -5.89
CA ASP A 27 -3.53 6.42 -6.86
C ASP A 27 -3.46 7.93 -7.11
N GLU A 28 -3.29 8.31 -8.38
CA GLU A 28 -3.14 9.69 -8.84
C GLU A 28 -4.30 10.61 -8.43
N ASN A 29 -5.50 10.05 -8.24
CA ASN A 29 -6.69 10.81 -7.88
C ASN A 29 -6.92 10.92 -6.36
N SER A 30 -6.05 10.31 -5.54
CA SER A 30 -6.22 10.30 -4.09
C SER A 30 -5.77 11.59 -3.41
N ALA A 31 -6.33 11.89 -2.23
CA ALA A 31 -5.83 12.96 -1.36
C ALA A 31 -4.31 12.86 -1.08
N ILE A 32 -3.75 11.65 -1.07
CA ILE A 32 -2.32 11.45 -0.80
C ILE A 32 -1.48 11.92 -1.98
N ALA A 33 -1.85 11.58 -3.22
CA ALA A 33 -1.15 12.04 -4.41
C ALA A 33 -1.11 13.58 -4.47
N ASN A 34 -2.24 14.23 -4.20
CA ASN A 34 -2.34 15.69 -4.18
C ASN A 34 -1.44 16.36 -3.14
N SER A 35 -1.11 15.67 -2.04
CA SER A 35 -0.23 16.22 -1.01
C SER A 35 1.26 16.22 -1.42
N GLY A 36 1.69 15.27 -2.26
CA GLY A 36 3.09 15.03 -2.61
C GLY A 36 4.01 14.64 -1.45
N ILE A 37 3.49 14.47 -0.22
CA ILE A 37 4.31 14.19 0.97
C ILE A 37 4.76 12.72 0.98
N LEU A 38 3.84 11.81 0.72
CA LEU A 38 4.14 10.38 0.59
C LEU A 38 4.37 10.03 -0.88
N GLN A 39 5.26 9.08 -1.13
CA GLN A 39 5.56 8.59 -2.47
C GLN A 39 5.79 7.07 -2.49
N ALA A 40 5.82 6.49 -3.69
CA ALA A 40 6.26 5.11 -3.88
C ALA A 40 7.69 4.91 -3.34
N GLY A 41 7.91 3.83 -2.61
CA GLY A 41 9.16 3.54 -1.91
C GLY A 41 9.14 3.92 -0.42
N ASP A 42 8.22 4.77 0.03
CA ASP A 42 8.14 5.12 1.45
C ASP A 42 7.72 3.91 2.31
N ILE A 43 8.34 3.78 3.48
CA ILE A 43 8.07 2.71 4.45
C ILE A 43 7.16 3.25 5.53
N LEU A 44 6.01 2.60 5.75
CA LEU A 44 5.10 2.98 6.82
C LEU A 44 5.70 2.61 8.18
N ALA A 45 5.77 3.59 9.08
CA ALA A 45 6.35 3.44 10.41
C ALA A 45 5.31 3.50 11.53
N ALA A 46 4.30 4.35 11.38
CA ALA A 46 3.21 4.43 12.35
C ALA A 46 1.89 4.87 11.71
N ILE A 47 0.80 4.39 12.28
CA ILE A 47 -0.57 4.77 11.95
C ILE A 47 -1.29 5.18 13.23
N ASN A 48 -1.84 6.39 13.28
CA ASN A 48 -2.47 6.96 14.48
C ASN A 48 -1.61 6.83 15.74
N ASP A 49 -0.31 7.09 15.58
CA ASP A 49 0.73 7.01 16.62
C ASP A 49 1.03 5.59 17.14
N ILE A 50 0.45 4.55 16.54
CA ILE A 50 0.78 3.15 16.77
C ILE A 50 1.95 2.75 15.86
N ASN A 51 3.05 2.25 16.42
CA ASN A 51 4.17 1.72 15.66
C ASN A 51 3.73 0.43 14.94
N ILE A 52 3.97 0.37 13.63
CA ILE A 52 3.59 -0.75 12.77
C ILE A 52 4.79 -1.46 12.12
N ILE A 53 6.01 -1.06 12.48
CA ILE A 53 7.22 -1.77 12.04
C ILE A 53 7.17 -3.21 12.58
N HIS A 54 7.61 -4.17 11.77
CA HIS A 54 7.51 -5.62 12.02
C HIS A 54 6.11 -6.23 11.94
N LEU A 55 5.05 -5.42 11.77
CA LEU A 55 3.74 -5.96 11.47
C LEU A 55 3.64 -6.44 10.03
N THR A 56 2.78 -7.41 9.82
CA THR A 56 2.42 -7.88 8.49
C THR A 56 1.50 -6.90 7.78
N LEU A 57 1.49 -6.95 6.45
CA LEU A 57 0.58 -6.18 5.62
C LEU A 57 -0.90 -6.40 6.00
N GLU A 58 -1.27 -7.61 6.43
CA GLU A 58 -2.64 -7.92 6.87
C GLU A 58 -2.99 -7.18 8.16
N GLU A 59 -2.10 -7.20 9.16
CA GLU A 59 -2.28 -6.43 10.40
C GLU A 59 -2.33 -4.93 10.11
N VAL A 60 -1.46 -4.44 9.23
CA VAL A 60 -1.42 -3.02 8.85
C VAL A 60 -2.72 -2.57 8.16
N LYS A 61 -3.33 -3.41 7.32
CA LYS A 61 -4.63 -3.12 6.69
C LYS A 61 -5.74 -2.89 7.72
N GLY A 62 -5.70 -3.57 8.86
CA GLY A 62 -6.65 -3.38 9.94
C GLY A 62 -6.74 -1.92 10.41
N TYR A 63 -5.61 -1.20 10.43
CA TYR A 63 -5.57 0.21 10.85
C TYR A 63 -6.15 1.18 9.79
N PHE A 64 -6.31 0.74 8.54
CA PHE A 64 -6.95 1.52 7.48
C PHE A 64 -8.44 1.21 7.28
N SER A 65 -8.95 0.17 7.96
CA SER A 65 -10.37 -0.21 7.96
C SER A 65 -11.20 0.69 8.88
N VAL A 66 -11.24 1.97 8.54
CA VAL A 66 -12.01 3.00 9.26
C VAL A 66 -13.21 3.47 8.41
N PRO A 67 -14.23 4.11 9.00
CA PRO A 67 -15.32 4.72 8.24
C PRO A 67 -14.83 5.81 7.27
N THR A 68 -15.54 6.01 6.16
CA THR A 68 -15.32 7.16 5.26
C THR A 68 -15.39 8.49 6.03
N GLY A 69 -14.53 9.45 5.69
CA GLY A 69 -14.37 10.72 6.37
C GLY A 69 -13.43 10.70 7.58
N THR A 70 -13.12 9.50 8.11
CA THR A 70 -12.20 9.36 9.25
C THR A 70 -10.78 9.74 8.84
N ALA A 71 -10.13 10.54 9.67
CA ALA A 71 -8.74 10.92 9.49
C ALA A 71 -7.80 9.87 10.08
N VAL A 72 -6.72 9.57 9.37
CA VAL A 72 -5.62 8.71 9.81
C VAL A 72 -4.31 9.47 9.71
N ARG A 73 -3.49 9.37 10.76
CA ARG A 73 -2.16 9.98 10.81
C ARG A 73 -1.11 8.96 10.43
N ILE A 74 -0.39 9.21 9.35
CA ILE A 74 0.66 8.32 8.83
C ILE A 74 2.03 8.94 9.10
N LYS A 75 2.94 8.14 9.65
CA LYS A 75 4.38 8.42 9.70
C LYS A 75 5.09 7.39 8.82
N ALA A 76 6.02 7.86 8.00
CA ALA A 76 6.78 7.02 7.09
C ALA A 76 8.25 7.45 7.04
N TYR A 77 9.13 6.52 6.68
CA TYR A 77 10.54 6.78 6.39
C TYR A 77 10.81 6.60 4.90
N ARG A 78 11.81 7.31 4.39
CA ARG A 78 12.25 7.25 3.00
C ARG A 78 13.72 6.85 2.95
N ASP A 79 14.12 6.21 1.85
CA ASP A 79 15.51 5.84 1.55
C ASP A 79 16.18 4.89 2.56
N VAL A 80 15.39 4.06 3.26
CA VAL A 80 15.90 3.05 4.21
C VAL A 80 16.04 1.68 3.56
N VAL A 81 15.08 1.30 2.71
CA VAL A 81 15.07 0.02 1.98
C VAL A 81 14.61 0.30 0.56
N GLU A 82 15.37 -0.19 -0.42
CA GLU A 82 14.99 -0.08 -1.83
C GLU A 82 13.65 -0.79 -2.09
N LEU A 83 12.79 -0.13 -2.87
CA LEU A 83 11.56 -0.76 -3.34
C LEU A 83 11.96 -1.93 -4.26
N PRO A 84 11.50 -3.16 -4.00
CA PRO A 84 11.91 -4.31 -4.79
C PRO A 84 11.48 -4.09 -6.24
N SER A 85 12.40 -4.31 -7.17
CA SER A 85 12.13 -4.22 -8.60
C SER A 85 11.13 -5.32 -8.99
N VAL A 86 9.85 -4.97 -9.06
CA VAL A 86 8.81 -5.88 -9.52
C VAL A 86 8.88 -5.98 -11.05
N ASN A 87 9.39 -7.11 -11.56
CA ASN A 87 9.28 -7.41 -12.98
C ASN A 87 7.83 -7.85 -13.28
N PHE A 88 6.99 -6.90 -13.68
CA PHE A 88 5.57 -7.12 -13.99
C PHE A 88 5.35 -8.20 -15.08
N GLY A 89 6.29 -8.35 -16.03
CA GLY A 89 6.23 -9.41 -17.04
C GLY A 89 6.34 -10.82 -16.46
N LYS A 90 7.10 -10.98 -15.37
CA LYS A 90 7.29 -12.27 -14.69
C LYS A 90 6.09 -12.63 -13.79
N LEU A 91 5.43 -11.64 -13.19
CA LEU A 91 4.22 -11.84 -12.37
C LEU A 91 3.05 -12.41 -13.19
N ALA A 92 2.86 -11.95 -14.42
CA ALA A 92 1.84 -12.48 -15.33
C ALA A 92 2.07 -13.97 -15.66
N GLU A 93 3.33 -14.39 -15.77
CA GLU A 93 3.70 -15.79 -16.02
C GLU A 93 3.51 -16.68 -14.77
N PHE A 94 3.78 -16.16 -13.58
CA PHE A 94 3.57 -16.85 -12.30
C PHE A 94 2.09 -17.13 -12.01
N GLN A 95 1.19 -16.21 -12.37
CA GLN A 95 -0.26 -16.41 -12.24
C GLN A 95 -0.78 -17.53 -13.14
N LYS A 96 -0.21 -17.68 -14.34
CA LYS A 96 -0.64 -18.69 -15.33
C LYS A 96 -0.21 -20.12 -14.94
N LYS A 97 0.87 -20.27 -14.17
CA LYS A 97 1.53 -21.57 -13.91
C LYS A 97 1.20 -22.21 -12.55
N LYS A 98 0.48 -21.56 -11.65
CA LYS A 98 0.34 -22.08 -10.27
C LYS A 98 -1.10 -22.02 -9.74
N LYS A 99 -1.72 -23.20 -9.56
CA LYS A 99 -2.74 -23.48 -8.53
C LYS A 99 -2.10 -23.27 -7.13
N ILE A 100 -1.82 -22.03 -6.73
CA ILE A 100 -1.47 -21.72 -5.34
C ILE A 100 -2.65 -21.00 -4.70
N THR A 101 -3.25 -21.67 -3.73
CA THR A 101 -3.95 -21.07 -2.60
C THR A 101 -2.92 -20.39 -1.70
N GLY A 102 -2.84 -19.06 -1.71
CA GLY A 102 -2.07 -18.32 -0.68
C GLY A 102 -1.05 -17.27 -1.14
N LEU A 103 -1.04 -16.82 -2.40
CA LEU A 103 -0.32 -15.59 -2.78
C LEU A 103 -1.34 -14.45 -2.98
N GLN A 104 -1.66 -13.73 -1.90
CA GLN A 104 -2.55 -12.57 -1.96
C GLN A 104 -1.81 -11.34 -2.51
N THR A 105 -1.51 -11.36 -3.81
CA THR A 105 -1.30 -10.13 -4.58
C THR A 105 -2.67 -9.50 -4.82
N PHE A 106 -3.05 -8.55 -3.97
CA PHE A 106 -4.22 -7.70 -4.24
C PHE A 106 -3.80 -6.60 -5.22
N THR A 107 -3.74 -6.92 -6.50
CA THR A 107 -3.72 -5.91 -7.55
C THR A 107 -5.16 -5.58 -7.89
N TYR A 108 -5.74 -4.60 -7.20
CA TYR A 108 -7.00 -4.00 -7.64
C TYR A 108 -6.66 -2.97 -8.71
N MET A 109 -6.61 -3.41 -9.96
CA MET A 109 -6.79 -2.51 -11.11
C MET A 109 -8.16 -2.86 -11.68
N GLN A 110 -9.13 -2.11 -11.17
CA GLN A 110 -10.48 -2.03 -11.71
C GLN A 110 -10.39 -1.67 -13.20
N THR A 111 -11.14 -2.42 -13.99
CA THR A 111 -11.32 -2.32 -15.44
C THR A 111 -11.29 -0.91 -16.00
N MET A 112 -10.56 -0.71 -17.10
CA MET A 112 -10.84 0.38 -18.06
C MET A 112 -11.02 -0.21 -19.46
N PRO A 113 -11.89 0.41 -20.28
CA PRO A 113 -12.67 -0.26 -21.31
C PRO A 113 -12.05 -0.19 -22.71
N GLU A 114 -12.53 -1.14 -23.51
CA GLU A 114 -12.35 -1.43 -24.95
C GLU A 114 -10.91 -1.61 -25.49
#